data_AF-A0A212TFY7-F1
#
_entry.id   AF-A0A212TFY7-F1
#
_cell.length_a   1.000
_cell.length_b   1.000
_cell.length_c   1.000
_cell.angle_alpha   90.00
_cell.angle_beta   90.00
_cell.angle_gamma   90.00
#
_symmetry.space_group_name_H-M   'P 1'
#
loop_
_entity.id
_entity.type
_entity.pdbx_description
1 polymer ?
#
loop_
_entity_poly.entity_id
_entity_poly.type
_entity_poly.pdbx_seq_one_letter_code
_entity_poly.pdbx_strand_id
1 'polypeptide(L)' 'MQTTELIERWLDKCDLARLAQRRYEEDPSPTNYTELKRAMCERLLMEERIDPRASHAHRVSM' A
#
# COMPACT_ATOMS: atom_id res chain seq x y z
N MET A 1 13.91 15.10 2.17
CA MET A 1 13.68 14.03 1.18
C MET A 1 13.37 14.71 -0.13
N GLN A 2 14.07 14.35 -1.20
CA GLN A 2 13.74 14.89 -2.52
C GLN A 2 12.47 14.24 -3.06
N THR A 3 11.75 14.93 -3.94
CA THR A 3 10.52 14.42 -4.56
C THR A 3 10.73 13.05 -5.23
N THR A 4 11.90 12.83 -5.84
CA THR A 4 12.28 11.56 -6.47
C THR A 4 12.35 10.40 -5.47
N GLU A 5 13.01 10.60 -4.32
CA GLU A 5 13.10 9.57 -3.27
C GLU A 5 11.72 9.21 -2.69
N LEU A 6 10.79 10.17 -2.68
CA LEU A 6 9.41 9.96 -2.23
C LEU A 6 8.64 9.08 -3.23
N ILE A 7 8.80 9.35 -4.52
CA ILE A 7 8.17 8.57 -5.60
C ILE A 7 8.73 7.14 -5.62
N GLU A 8 10.04 6.97 -5.54
CA GLU A 8 10.70 5.64 -5.51
C GLU A 8 10.17 4.79 -4.35
N ARG A 9 10.13 5.35 -3.14
CA ARG A 9 9.59 4.65 -1.97
C ARG A 9 8.11 4.28 -2.12
N TRP A 10 7.33 5.05 -2.85
CA TRP A 10 5.93 4.70 -3.11
C TRP A 10 5.77 3.59 -4.13
N LEU A 11 6.61 3.57 -5.16
CA LEU A 11 6.67 2.46 -6.10
C LEU A 11 7.03 1.16 -5.37
N ASP A 12 8.02 1.20 -4.45
CA ASP A 12 8.37 0.04 -3.62
C ASP A 12 7.17 -0.45 -2.79
N LYS A 13 6.39 0.45 -2.19
CA LYS A 13 5.18 0.08 -1.43
C LYS A 13 4.08 -0.49 -2.32
N CYS A 14 3.92 0.04 -3.54
CA CYS A 14 2.99 -0.52 -4.52
C CYS A 14 3.36 -1.95 -4.92
N ASP A 15 4.64 -2.22 -5.14
CA ASP A 15 5.14 -3.54 -5.52
C ASP A 15 5.01 -4.55 -4.38
N LEU A 16 5.31 -4.13 -3.15
CA LEU A 16 5.11 -4.96 -1.95
C LEU A 16 3.63 -5.32 -1.75
N ALA A 17 2.72 -4.37 -1.92
CA ALA A 17 1.28 -4.63 -1.83
C ALA A 17 0.82 -5.62 -2.92
N ARG A 18 1.31 -5.46 -4.15
CA ARG A 18 0.99 -6.38 -5.26
C ARG A 18 1.54 -7.79 -5.02
N LEU A 19 2.73 -7.91 -4.44
CA LEU A 19 3.32 -9.21 -4.08
C LEU A 19 2.53 -9.89 -2.96
N ALA A 20 2.17 -9.15 -1.91
CA ALA A 20 1.37 -9.68 -0.82
C ALA A 20 -0.02 -10.11 -1.30
N GLN A 21 -0.61 -9.37 -2.25
CA GLN A 21 -1.89 -9.74 -2.85
C GLN A 21 -1.79 -11.08 -3.59
N ARG A 22 -0.79 -11.24 -4.47
CA ARG A 22 -0.57 -12.51 -5.18
C ARG A 22 -0.37 -13.68 -4.23
N ARG A 23 0.39 -13.50 -3.15
CA ARG A 23 0.59 -14.54 -2.13
C ARG A 23 -0.71 -14.94 -1.43
N TYR A 24 -1.58 -13.98 -1.13
CA TYR A 24 -2.89 -14.27 -0.55
C TYR A 24 -3.84 -14.94 -1.54
N GLU A 25 -3.78 -14.57 -2.82
CA GLU A 25 -4.54 -15.22 -3.89
C GLU A 25 -4.09 -16.67 -4.11
N GLU A 26 -2.78 -16.94 -3.99
CA GLU A 26 -2.20 -18.29 -4.06
C GLU A 26 -2.49 -19.13 -2.80
N ASP A 27 -2.36 -18.54 -1.61
CA ASP A 27 -2.65 -19.16 -0.32
C ASP A 27 -3.45 -18.18 0.58
N PRO A 28 -4.79 -18.32 0.67
CA PRO A 28 -5.65 -17.44 1.44
C PRO A 28 -5.62 -17.75 2.94
N SER A 29 -4.44 -17.97 3.50
CA SER A 29 -4.24 -18.21 4.92
C SER A 29 -4.41 -16.92 5.74
N PRO A 30 -4.82 -17.00 7.02
CA PRO A 30 -4.92 -15.84 7.91
C PRO A 30 -3.60 -15.05 8.04
N THR A 31 -2.47 -15.75 7.94
CA THR A 31 -1.13 -15.14 7.92
C THR A 31 -0.95 -14.26 6.69
N ASN A 32 -1.22 -14.80 5.48
CA ASN A 32 -1.07 -14.04 4.24
C ASN A 32 -2.09 -12.90 4.14
N TYR A 33 -3.29 -13.07 4.69
CA TYR A 33 -4.25 -11.98 4.84
C TYR A 33 -3.72 -10.85 5.72
N THR A 34 -3.06 -11.18 6.84
CA THR A 34 -2.48 -10.18 7.75
C THR A 34 -1.34 -9.42 7.09
N GLU A 35 -0.46 -10.12 6.37
CA GLU A 35 0.63 -9.52 5.60
C GLU A 35 0.11 -8.64 4.45
N LEU A 36 -0.93 -9.08 3.75
CA LEU A 36 -1.63 -8.28 2.73
C LEU A 36 -2.19 -6.99 3.32
N LYS A 37 -2.93 -7.10 4.43
CA LYS A 37 -3.53 -5.94 5.10
C LYS A 37 -2.45 -4.94 5.54
N ARG A 38 -1.34 -5.43 6.08
CA ARG A 38 -0.20 -4.59 6.45
C ARG A 38 0.40 -3.86 5.25
N ALA A 39 0.67 -4.58 4.15
CA ALA A 39 1.25 -4.00 2.95
C ALA A 39 0.33 -2.94 2.31
N MET A 40 -0.99 -3.18 2.31
CA MET A 40 -1.98 -2.19 1.85
C MET A 40 -2.01 -0.95 2.75
N CYS A 41 -1.96 -1.10 4.08
CA CYS A 41 -1.90 0.03 5.00
C CYS A 41 -0.62 0.86 4.80
N GLU A 42 0.54 0.22 4.63
CA GLU A 42 1.81 0.91 4.38
C GLU A 42 1.81 1.66 3.04
N ARG A 43 1.18 1.10 2.00
CA ARG A 43 0.99 1.79 0.71
C ARG A 43 0.12 3.03 0.88
N LEU A 44 -1.02 2.90 1.57
CA LEU A 44 -1.93 4.01 1.82
C LEU A 44 -1.21 5.14 2.57
N LEU A 45 -0.51 4.85 3.67
CA LEU A 45 0.25 5.86 4.42
C LEU A 45 1.30 6.57 3.56
N MET A 46 1.89 5.88 2.58
CA MET A 46 2.83 6.50 1.66
C MET A 46 2.13 7.38 0.62
N GLU A 47 0.95 6.99 0.13
CA GLU A 47 0.10 7.80 -0.73
C GLU A 47 -0.31 9.10 -0.02
N GLU A 48 -0.70 9.05 1.26
CA GLU A 48 -1.05 10.25 2.04
C GLU A 48 0.14 11.21 2.20
N ARG A 49 1.37 10.68 2.24
CA ARG A 49 2.60 11.48 2.32
C ARG A 49 2.97 12.12 0.98
N ILE A 50 2.61 11.49 -0.14
CA ILE A 50 2.82 12.02 -1.49
C ILE A 50 1.77 13.07 -1.84
N ASP A 51 0.51 12.73 -1.60
CA ASP A 51 -0.62 13.61 -1.83
C ASP A 51 -1.59 13.53 -0.65
N PRO A 52 -1.55 14.50 0.27
CA PRO A 52 -2.50 14.58 1.39
C PRO A 52 -3.96 14.66 0.94
N ARG A 53 -4.25 15.01 -0.32
CA ARG A 53 -5.61 15.02 -0.87
C ARG A 53 -6.09 13.64 -1.31
N ALA A 54 -5.19 12.69 -1.54
CA ALA A 54 -5.53 11.30 -1.84
C ALA A 54 -6.28 10.63 -0.67
N SER A 55 -5.98 11.03 0.58
CA SER A 55 -6.70 10.58 1.79
C SER A 55 -8.21 10.85 1.75
N HIS A 56 -8.63 11.95 1.10
CA HIS A 56 -10.06 12.28 1.00
C HIS A 56 -10.81 11.37 0.02
N ALA A 57 -10.15 10.87 -1.03
CA ALA A 57 -10.77 9.96 -1.98
C ALA A 57 -11.02 8.57 -1.36
N HIS A 58 -10.10 8.08 -0.53
CA HIS A 58 -10.27 6.77 0.14
C HIS A 58 -11.26 6.79 1.31
N ARG A 59 -11.39 7.92 2.04
CA ARG A 59 -12.35 8.05 3.14
C ARG A 59 -13.81 8.13 2.72
N VAL A 60 -14.09 8.52 1.47
CA VAL A 60 -15.47 8.64 0.95
C VAL A 60 -15.98 7.32 0.37
N SER A 61 -15.12 6.31 0.21
CA SER A 61 -15.45 5.02 -0.42
C SER A 61 -15.35 3.79 0.51
N MET A 62 -15.16 4.00 1.82
CA MET A 62 -15.37 2.97 2.86
C MET A 62 -16.71 3.18 3.54
#